data_AF-A0A1Q6MC74-F1
#
_entry.id   AF-A0A1Q6MC74-F1
#
_cell.length_a   1.000
_cell.length_b   1.000
_cell.length_c   1.000
_cell.angle_alpha   90.00
_cell.angle_beta   90.00
_cell.angle_gamma   90.00
#
_symmetry.space_group_name_H-M   'P 1'
#
loop_
_entity.id
_entity.type
_entity.pdbx_description
1 polymer ?
#
loop_
_entity_poly.entity_id
_entity_poly.type
_entity_poly.pdbx_seq_one_letter_code
_entity_poly.pdbx_strand_id
1 'polypeptide(L)'
;MKKKEEFKGANPYETDKLAKIPSWIKILLLKYWAAAAAFFFFGNANPLVNPDSANSPIQYYIWISFGLALLLEYIVKNLVRLMRNSRDDTYKQYIINKKGVLSLFLHIIYGFVIMFPMYGTLYFLAYHHLIINLFALPEVPAIEPITAGFVFIFYDGIAVLIKNLIIKGIKKYKFYKQEKKAQAIISAANIKKEEEDNDEC
;
A
#
# COMPACT_ATOMS: atom_id res chain seq x y z
N MET A 1 -37.51 -0.32 43.46
CA MET A 1 -36.41 -1.15 42.92
C MET A 1 -35.43 -0.24 42.17
N LYS A 2 -34.22 -0.05 42.70
CA LYS A 2 -33.14 0.67 41.99
C LYS A 2 -32.55 -0.26 40.92
N LYS A 3 -32.46 0.24 39.68
CA LYS A 3 -31.80 -0.42 38.54
C LYS A 3 -30.37 -0.74 38.98
N LYS A 4 -29.97 -2.01 38.91
CA LYS A 4 -28.57 -2.42 39.11
C LYS A 4 -27.73 -1.69 38.08
N GLU A 5 -26.81 -0.86 38.54
CA GLU A 5 -25.76 -0.30 37.69
C GLU A 5 -24.94 -1.47 37.17
N GLU A 6 -25.06 -1.74 35.86
CA GLU A 6 -24.17 -2.64 35.17
C GLU A 6 -22.77 -2.04 35.28
N PHE A 7 -21.90 -2.72 36.05
CA PHE A 7 -20.47 -2.47 36.06
C PHE A 7 -19.98 -2.45 34.61
N LYS A 8 -19.68 -1.26 34.08
CA LYS A 8 -18.81 -1.10 32.92
C LYS A 8 -17.40 -1.49 33.35
N GLY A 9 -17.18 -2.79 33.51
CA GLY A 9 -15.85 -3.33 33.71
C GLY A 9 -14.95 -2.82 32.58
N ALA A 10 -13.79 -2.27 32.94
CA ALA A 10 -12.76 -1.96 31.97
C ALA A 10 -12.52 -3.21 31.12
N ASN A 11 -12.70 -3.11 29.81
CA ASN A 11 -12.49 -4.22 28.90
C ASN A 11 -11.03 -4.68 29.09
N PRO A 12 -10.74 -5.93 29.53
CA PRO A 12 -9.39 -6.39 29.85
C PRO A 12 -8.40 -6.33 28.67
N TYR A 13 -8.89 -6.04 27.47
CA TYR A 13 -8.16 -5.91 26.22
C TYR A 13 -8.06 -4.47 25.70
N GLU A 14 -8.61 -3.47 26.39
CA GLU A 14 -8.34 -2.05 26.14
C GLU A 14 -7.14 -1.58 26.99
N THR A 15 -5.98 -2.21 26.80
CA THR A 15 -4.81 -1.92 27.64
C THR A 15 -3.92 -0.81 27.11
N ASP A 16 -4.18 -0.22 25.93
CA ASP A 16 -3.23 0.73 25.35
C ASP A 16 -3.84 1.92 24.62
N LYS A 17 -3.29 3.12 24.86
CA LYS A 17 -3.64 4.37 24.13
C LYS A 17 -3.40 4.19 22.63
N LEU A 18 -2.40 3.38 22.27
CA LEU A 18 -2.09 3.05 20.89
C LEU A 18 -3.14 2.12 20.25
N ALA A 19 -3.90 1.35 21.03
CA ALA A 19 -4.97 0.50 20.50
C ALA A 19 -6.12 1.33 19.88
N LYS A 20 -6.35 2.54 20.39
CA LYS A 20 -7.39 3.47 19.91
C LYS A 20 -7.05 4.11 18.56
N ILE A 21 -5.77 4.11 18.15
CA ILE A 21 -5.36 4.70 16.88
C ILE A 21 -5.84 3.81 15.72
N PRO A 22 -6.54 4.37 14.71
CA PRO A 22 -6.96 3.63 13.53
C PRO A 22 -5.81 2.90 12.85
N SER A 23 -6.05 1.65 12.41
CA SER A 23 -5.01 0.82 11.77
C SER A 23 -4.39 1.49 10.54
N TRP A 24 -5.15 2.28 9.77
CA TRP A 24 -4.63 2.96 8.59
C TRP A 24 -3.54 3.99 8.92
N ILE A 25 -3.65 4.71 10.04
CA ILE A 25 -2.63 5.68 10.49
C ILE A 25 -1.36 4.93 10.89
N LYS A 26 -1.48 3.81 11.61
CA LYS A 26 -0.34 2.98 12.00
C LYS A 26 0.41 2.44 10.78
N ILE A 27 -0.32 2.00 9.76
CA ILE A 27 0.26 1.49 8.51
C ILE A 27 0.99 2.60 7.75
N LEU A 28 0.39 3.79 7.66
CA LEU A 28 1.04 4.93 7.01
C LEU A 28 2.34 5.32 7.74
N LEU A 29 2.29 5.45 9.06
CA LEU A 29 3.49 5.78 9.85
C LEU A 29 4.58 4.72 9.66
N LEU A 30 4.20 3.44 9.65
CA LEU A 30 5.14 2.34 9.46
C LEU A 30 5.79 2.36 8.08
N LYS A 31 5.00 2.62 7.03
CA LYS A 31 5.48 2.77 5.65
C LYS A 31 6.41 3.96 5.50
N TYR A 32 6.04 5.09 6.10
CA TYR A 32 6.85 6.31 6.13
C TYR A 32 8.21 6.02 6.73
N TRP A 33 8.22 5.39 7.91
CA TRP A 33 9.44 5.09 8.64
C TRP A 33 10.31 4.07 7.90
N ALA A 34 9.69 3.04 7.30
CA ALA A 34 10.40 2.08 6.48
C ALA A 34 11.05 2.73 5.25
N ALA A 35 10.37 3.69 4.61
CA ALA A 35 10.94 4.42 3.49
C ALA A 35 12.10 5.32 3.91
N ALA A 36 11.92 6.12 4.97
CA ALA A 36 13.01 6.92 5.52
C ALA A 36 14.21 6.05 5.90
N ALA A 37 13.98 4.91 6.55
CA ALA A 37 15.03 3.95 6.89
C ALA A 37 15.71 3.37 5.64
N ALA A 38 14.98 3.08 4.56
CA ALA A 38 15.57 2.63 3.30
C ALA A 38 16.55 3.69 2.76
N PHE A 39 16.11 4.94 2.66
CA PHE A 39 16.93 6.04 2.15
C PHE A 39 18.14 6.30 3.05
N PHE A 40 17.98 6.25 4.38
CA PHE A 40 19.09 6.45 5.30
C PHE A 40 20.09 5.29 5.24
N PHE A 41 19.67 4.05 5.54
CA PHE A 41 20.60 2.94 5.65
C PHE A 41 21.16 2.48 4.30
N PHE A 42 20.32 2.31 3.28
CA PHE A 42 20.80 1.86 1.97
C PHE A 42 21.49 3.00 1.21
N GLY A 43 21.05 4.25 1.40
CA GLY A 43 21.75 5.40 0.80
C GLY A 43 23.18 5.55 1.34
N ASN A 44 23.38 5.44 2.66
CA ASN A 44 24.71 5.56 3.27
C ASN A 44 25.58 4.30 3.10
N ALA A 45 24.99 3.11 3.16
CA ALA A 45 25.71 1.85 3.03
C ALA A 45 25.77 1.36 1.57
N ASN A 46 25.79 2.26 0.59
CA ASN A 46 25.72 1.89 -0.81
C ASN A 46 27.09 1.44 -1.35
N PRO A 47 27.30 0.14 -1.63
CA PRO A 47 28.58 -0.34 -2.14
C PRO A 47 28.78 -0.02 -3.63
N LEU A 48 27.74 0.46 -4.31
CA LEU A 48 27.73 0.70 -5.75
C LEU A 48 28.09 2.15 -6.11
N VAL A 49 28.18 3.06 -5.13
CA VAL A 49 28.55 4.45 -5.39
C VAL A 49 30.06 4.52 -5.63
N ASN A 50 30.43 4.52 -6.91
CA ASN A 50 31.73 5.02 -7.34
C ASN A 50 31.60 6.52 -7.65
N PRO A 51 32.24 7.40 -6.86
CA PRO A 51 32.12 8.86 -7.03
C PRO A 51 32.56 9.34 -8.41
N ASP A 52 33.41 8.57 -9.10
CA ASP A 52 33.97 8.92 -10.41
C ASP A 52 33.14 8.44 -11.61
N SER A 53 31.97 7.82 -11.39
CA SER A 53 31.14 7.28 -12.47
C SER A 53 29.91 8.15 -12.78
N ALA A 54 29.68 8.42 -14.07
CA ALA A 54 28.49 9.13 -14.57
C ALA A 54 27.16 8.40 -14.25
N ASN A 55 27.21 7.10 -13.95
CA ASN A 55 26.05 6.28 -13.61
C ASN A 55 25.75 6.24 -12.10
N SER A 56 26.53 6.94 -11.27
CA SER A 56 26.41 6.92 -9.81
C SER A 56 25.01 7.27 -9.27
N PRO A 57 24.24 8.23 -9.85
CA PRO A 57 22.91 8.55 -9.31
C PRO A 57 21.91 7.42 -9.57
N ILE A 58 21.91 6.81 -10.76
CA ILE A 58 20.96 5.73 -11.10
C ILE A 58 21.23 4.50 -10.22
N GLN A 59 22.51 4.12 -10.07
CA GLN A 59 22.90 3.00 -9.20
C GLN A 59 22.50 3.27 -7.74
N TYR A 60 22.56 4.52 -7.30
CA TYR A 60 22.11 4.94 -5.99
C TYR A 60 20.64 4.64 -5.74
N TYR A 61 19.74 5.10 -6.63
CA TYR A 61 18.30 4.87 -6.47
C TYR A 61 17.91 3.41 -6.68
N ILE A 62 18.62 2.67 -7.53
CA ILE A 62 18.40 1.22 -7.69
C ILE A 62 18.64 0.49 -6.36
N TRP A 63 19.74 0.82 -5.68
CA TRP A 63 20.08 0.20 -4.40
C TRP A 63 19.07 0.55 -3.30
N ILE A 64 18.64 1.80 -3.23
CA ILE A 64 17.59 2.22 -2.28
C ILE A 64 16.26 1.55 -2.61
N SER A 65 15.90 1.41 -3.89
CA SER A 65 14.66 0.73 -4.30
C SER A 65 14.64 -0.72 -3.84
N PHE A 66 15.80 -1.39 -3.92
CA PHE A 66 15.96 -2.74 -3.40
C PHE A 66 15.78 -2.79 -1.88
N GLY A 67 16.44 -1.89 -1.14
CA GLY A 67 16.26 -1.79 0.32
C GLY A 67 14.83 -1.50 0.74
N LEU A 68 14.16 -0.58 0.06
CA LEU A 68 12.75 -0.27 0.25
C LEU A 68 11.87 -1.50 0.04
N ALA A 69 12.10 -2.25 -1.04
CA ALA A 69 11.36 -3.47 -1.33
C ALA A 69 11.51 -4.52 -0.22
N LEU A 70 12.73 -4.70 0.31
CA LEU A 70 12.98 -5.61 1.43
C LEU A 70 12.25 -5.18 2.70
N LEU A 71 12.33 -3.90 3.07
CA LEU A 71 11.64 -3.39 4.25
C LEU A 71 10.11 -3.51 4.09
N LEU A 72 9.57 -3.26 2.90
CA LEU A 72 8.14 -3.43 2.64
C LEU A 72 7.69 -4.89 2.71
N GLU A 73 8.44 -5.84 2.13
CA GLU A 73 8.06 -7.27 2.14
C GLU A 73 8.26 -7.91 3.52
N TYR A 74 9.36 -7.62 4.22
CA TYR A 74 9.73 -8.35 5.43
C TYR A 74 9.35 -7.64 6.74
N ILE A 75 9.31 -6.31 6.77
CA ILE A 75 8.96 -5.57 7.98
C ILE A 75 7.52 -5.11 7.90
N VAL A 76 7.22 -4.24 6.94
CA VAL A 76 5.92 -3.57 6.89
C VAL A 76 4.81 -4.60 6.71
N LYS A 77 4.92 -5.50 5.73
CA LYS A 77 3.86 -6.48 5.44
C LYS A 77 3.59 -7.41 6.62
N ASN A 78 4.63 -7.86 7.31
CA ASN A 78 4.50 -8.75 8.46
C ASN A 78 3.83 -8.03 9.62
N LEU A 79 4.27 -6.81 9.97
CA LEU A 79 3.65 -6.02 11.03
C LEU A 79 2.20 -5.64 10.70
N VAL A 80 1.92 -5.28 9.45
CA VAL A 80 0.55 -4.98 8.99
C VAL A 80 -0.35 -6.20 9.12
N ARG A 81 0.17 -7.40 8.84
CA ARG A 81 -0.58 -8.65 9.03
C ARG A 81 -0.86 -8.95 10.51
N LEU A 82 0.04 -8.57 11.42
CA LEU A 82 -0.20 -8.66 12.86
C LEU A 82 -1.29 -7.67 13.32
N MET A 83 -1.36 -6.50 12.69
CA MET A 83 -2.38 -5.48 12.95
C MET A 83 -3.75 -5.76 12.29
N ARG A 84 -4.01 -7.00 11.88
CA ARG A 84 -5.28 -7.36 11.25
C ARG A 84 -6.42 -7.21 12.26
N ASN A 85 -7.23 -6.17 12.07
CA ASN A 85 -8.41 -5.92 12.87
C ASN A 85 -9.62 -6.71 12.32
N SER A 86 -10.61 -7.00 13.16
CA SER A 86 -11.84 -7.71 12.79
C SER A 86 -12.65 -7.01 11.67
N ARG A 87 -12.41 -5.71 11.45
CA ARG A 87 -13.03 -4.90 10.36
C ARG A 87 -12.33 -5.01 8.99
N ASP A 88 -11.24 -5.79 8.86
CA ASP A 88 -10.58 -6.20 7.59
C ASP A 88 -10.18 -5.10 6.58
N ASP A 89 -10.09 -3.82 6.98
CA ASP A 89 -9.71 -2.72 6.08
C ASP A 89 -8.20 -2.61 5.84
N THR A 90 -7.39 -3.29 6.65
CA THR A 90 -5.92 -3.26 6.60
C THR A 90 -5.37 -3.69 5.22
N TYR A 91 -6.00 -4.67 4.57
CA TYR A 91 -5.58 -5.20 3.26
C TYR A 91 -5.74 -4.21 2.10
N LYS A 92 -6.58 -3.18 2.26
CA LYS A 92 -6.78 -2.12 1.27
C LYS A 92 -5.60 -1.15 1.22
N GLN A 93 -4.80 -1.08 2.28
CA GLN A 93 -3.66 -0.18 2.42
C GLN A 93 -2.38 -0.77 1.81
N TYR A 94 -2.38 -2.04 1.41
CA TYR A 94 -1.23 -2.68 0.77
C TYR A 94 -1.45 -2.85 -0.72
N ILE A 95 -0.39 -2.68 -1.53
CA ILE A 95 -0.47 -2.92 -2.96
C ILE A 95 -0.37 -4.42 -3.27
N ILE A 96 0.56 -5.13 -2.64
CA ILE A 96 0.82 -6.54 -2.91
C ILE A 96 0.41 -7.40 -1.72
N ASN A 97 -0.63 -8.21 -1.91
CA ASN A 97 -1.18 -9.09 -0.86
C ASN A 97 -0.82 -10.56 -1.05
N LYS A 98 0.09 -10.89 -1.97
CA LYS A 98 0.49 -12.28 -2.26
C LYS A 98 1.44 -12.82 -1.20
N LYS A 99 1.44 -14.14 -1.01
CA LYS A 99 2.39 -14.85 -0.14
C LYS A 99 3.46 -15.55 -0.98
N GLY A 100 4.58 -15.91 -0.36
CA GLY A 100 5.67 -16.66 -0.99
C GLY A 100 6.66 -15.79 -1.75
N VAL A 101 7.63 -16.44 -2.41
CA VAL A 101 8.77 -15.79 -3.08
C VAL A 101 8.33 -14.82 -4.18
N LEU A 102 7.23 -15.12 -4.88
CA LEU A 102 6.67 -14.21 -5.89
C LEU A 102 6.30 -12.84 -5.31
N SER A 103 5.95 -12.77 -4.03
CA SER A 103 5.67 -11.49 -3.38
C SER A 103 6.91 -10.62 -3.29
N LEU A 104 8.07 -11.20 -3.01
CA LEU A 104 9.34 -10.47 -2.95
C LEU A 104 9.66 -9.85 -4.31
N PHE A 105 9.58 -10.63 -5.40
CA PHE A 105 9.81 -10.10 -6.74
C PHE A 105 8.85 -8.96 -7.10
N LEU A 106 7.57 -9.09 -6.72
CA LEU A 106 6.61 -8.01 -6.94
C LEU A 106 6.95 -6.74 -6.14
N HIS A 107 7.45 -6.87 -4.90
CA HIS A 107 7.88 -5.71 -4.11
C HIS A 107 9.13 -5.06 -4.69
N ILE A 108 10.07 -5.85 -5.23
CA ILE A 108 11.24 -5.33 -5.92
C ILE A 108 10.82 -4.52 -7.14
N ILE A 109 9.97 -5.08 -8.00
CA ILE A 109 9.42 -4.37 -9.17
C ILE A 109 8.69 -3.11 -8.72
N TYR A 110 7.86 -3.21 -7.68
CA TYR A 110 7.13 -2.07 -7.15
C TYR A 110 8.07 -0.97 -6.61
N GLY A 111 9.15 -1.35 -5.91
CA GLY A 111 10.19 -0.44 -5.44
C GLY A 111 10.81 0.36 -6.58
N PHE A 112 11.16 -0.30 -7.69
CA PHE A 112 11.68 0.39 -8.87
C PHE A 112 10.66 1.31 -9.53
N VAL A 113 9.41 0.84 -9.68
CA VAL A 113 8.33 1.62 -10.30
C VAL A 113 8.02 2.87 -9.50
N ILE A 114 7.98 2.80 -8.17
CA ILE A 114 7.70 3.97 -7.33
C ILE A 114 8.91 4.91 -7.24
N MET A 115 10.13 4.38 -7.34
CA MET A 115 11.33 5.21 -7.28
C MET A 115 11.45 6.16 -8.46
N PHE A 116 10.98 5.78 -9.65
CA PHE A 116 11.06 6.62 -10.84
C PHE A 116 10.38 8.01 -10.66
N PRO A 117 9.10 8.11 -10.29
CA PRO A 117 8.49 9.41 -10.02
C PRO A 117 9.05 10.08 -8.76
N MET A 118 9.42 9.31 -7.73
CA MET A 118 10.04 9.86 -6.53
C MET A 118 11.35 10.59 -6.84
N TYR A 119 12.20 10.01 -7.69
CA TYR A 119 13.46 10.61 -8.12
C TYR A 119 13.24 12.01 -8.72
N GLY A 120 12.29 12.13 -9.65
CA GLY A 120 11.96 13.42 -10.27
C GLY A 120 11.47 14.44 -9.24
N THR A 121 10.59 14.04 -8.31
CA THR A 121 10.08 14.94 -7.27
C THR A 121 11.16 15.36 -6.29
N LEU A 122 12.01 14.43 -5.85
CA LEU A 122 13.06 14.73 -4.89
C LEU A 122 14.13 15.61 -5.51
N TYR A 123 14.49 15.37 -6.77
CA TYR A 123 15.38 16.24 -7.53
C TYR A 123 14.78 17.65 -7.68
N PHE A 124 13.50 17.75 -8.04
CA PHE A 124 12.79 19.03 -8.13
C PHE A 124 12.77 19.78 -6.78
N LEU A 125 12.44 19.10 -5.69
CA LEU A 125 12.42 19.70 -4.36
C LEU A 125 13.81 20.17 -3.93
N ALA A 126 14.85 19.37 -4.19
CA ALA A 126 16.24 19.72 -3.87
C ALA A 126 16.70 20.94 -4.66
N TYR A 127 16.44 20.97 -5.97
CA TYR A 127 16.78 22.08 -6.85
C TYR A 127 16.15 23.41 -6.42
N HIS A 128 14.95 23.37 -5.84
CA HIS A 128 14.24 24.55 -5.34
C HIS A 128 14.46 24.83 -3.84
N HIS A 129 15.40 24.16 -3.18
CA HIS A 129 15.65 24.28 -1.73
C HIS A 129 14.40 24.05 -0.86
N LEU A 130 13.50 23.18 -1.30
CA LEU A 130 12.26 22.79 -0.61
C LEU A 130 12.41 21.50 0.22
N ILE A 131 13.64 20.99 0.35
CA ILE A 131 13.96 19.81 1.14
C ILE A 131 14.21 20.19 2.60
N ILE A 132 13.77 19.34 3.53
CA ILE A 132 14.13 19.48 4.94
C ILE A 132 15.53 18.89 5.08
N ASN A 133 16.54 19.66 5.51
CA ASN A 133 17.90 19.15 5.71
C ASN A 133 18.20 18.91 7.20
N LEU A 134 17.49 17.98 7.83
CA LEU A 134 17.62 17.72 9.28
C LEU A 134 19.01 17.16 9.65
N PHE A 135 19.64 16.42 8.74
CA PHE A 135 20.92 15.73 8.98
C PHE A 135 22.13 16.42 8.35
N ALA A 136 21.98 17.65 7.85
CA ALA A 136 23.03 18.41 7.17
C ALA A 136 23.74 17.62 6.05
N LEU A 137 22.98 16.83 5.29
CA LEU A 137 23.50 16.05 4.17
C LEU A 137 23.78 16.96 2.96
N PRO A 138 24.82 16.67 2.15
CA PRO A 138 25.15 17.48 0.97
C PRO A 138 24.01 17.49 -0.06
N GLU A 139 23.62 18.68 -0.51
CA GLU A 139 22.35 18.90 -1.23
C GLU A 139 22.18 18.11 -2.54
N VAL A 140 23.28 17.66 -3.16
CA VAL A 140 23.24 16.80 -4.35
C VAL A 140 24.42 15.80 -4.33
N PRO A 141 24.19 14.47 -4.45
CA PRO A 141 22.93 13.74 -4.39
C PRO A 141 22.78 13.07 -3.02
N ALA A 142 22.54 13.83 -1.95
CA ALA A 142 22.17 13.26 -0.66
C ALA A 142 20.80 13.79 -0.24
N ILE A 143 19.76 13.10 -0.71
CA ILE A 143 18.39 13.39 -0.34
C ILE A 143 18.17 12.99 1.12
N GLU A 144 17.54 13.89 1.86
CA GLU A 144 17.25 13.71 3.26
C GLU A 144 16.15 12.63 3.50
N PRO A 145 16.36 11.68 4.43
CA PRO A 145 15.47 10.53 4.63
C PRO A 145 14.02 10.87 4.97
N ILE A 146 13.75 11.92 5.76
CA ILE A 146 12.40 12.30 6.18
C ILE A 146 11.60 12.80 4.98
N THR A 147 12.20 13.69 4.19
CA THR A 147 11.63 14.21 2.95
C THR A 147 11.32 13.06 1.98
N ALA A 148 12.26 12.13 1.81
CA ALA A 148 12.05 10.93 1.01
C ALA A 148 10.89 10.06 1.53
N GLY A 149 10.76 9.89 2.85
CA GLY A 149 9.64 9.18 3.48
C GLY A 149 8.29 9.82 3.18
N PHE A 150 8.19 11.15 3.21
CA PHE A 150 6.95 11.87 2.86
C PHE A 150 6.59 11.71 1.38
N VAL A 151 7.57 11.90 0.49
CA VAL A 151 7.37 11.72 -0.95
C VAL A 151 6.97 10.27 -1.26
N PHE A 152 7.55 9.29 -0.57
CA PHE A 152 7.14 7.89 -0.70
C PHE A 152 5.68 7.68 -0.32
N ILE A 153 5.23 8.18 0.84
CA ILE A 153 3.84 8.02 1.28
C ILE A 153 2.86 8.67 0.30
N PHE A 154 3.22 9.82 -0.26
CA PHE A 154 2.41 10.48 -1.27
C PHE A 154 2.20 9.57 -2.48
N TYR A 155 3.27 9.01 -3.05
CA TYR A 155 3.19 8.12 -4.21
C TYR A 155 2.57 6.75 -3.88
N ASP A 156 2.87 6.16 -2.72
CA ASP A 156 2.26 4.91 -2.27
C ASP A 156 0.76 5.10 -2.05
N GLY A 157 0.33 6.23 -1.49
CA GLY A 157 -1.07 6.60 -1.34
C GLY A 157 -1.81 6.67 -2.69
N ILE A 158 -1.21 7.30 -3.69
CA ILE A 158 -1.74 7.35 -5.07
C ILE A 158 -1.83 5.93 -5.65
N ALA A 159 -0.78 5.13 -5.54
CA ALA A 159 -0.74 3.78 -6.10
C ALA A 159 -1.76 2.84 -5.43
N VAL A 160 -1.94 2.96 -4.10
CA VAL A 160 -2.99 2.25 -3.34
C VAL A 160 -4.38 2.70 -3.79
N LEU A 161 -4.60 4.00 -3.99
CA LEU A 161 -5.88 4.53 -4.47
C LEU A 161 -6.22 3.98 -5.86
N ILE A 162 -5.27 4.05 -6.80
CA ILE A 162 -5.42 3.52 -8.16
C ILE A 162 -5.78 2.02 -8.11
N LYS A 163 -5.03 1.22 -7.35
CA LYS A 163 -5.32 -0.21 -7.16
C LYS A 163 -6.75 -0.43 -6.67
N ASN A 164 -7.17 0.34 -5.65
CA ASN A 164 -8.50 0.17 -5.05
C ASN A 164 -9.63 0.55 -6.01
N LEU A 165 -9.43 1.58 -6.86
CA LEU A 165 -10.36 1.92 -7.94
C LEU A 165 -10.46 0.81 -8.99
N ILE A 166 -9.32 0.26 -9.42
CA ILE A 166 -9.28 -0.86 -10.39
C ILE A 166 -10.05 -2.06 -9.84
N ILE A 167 -9.80 -2.45 -8.58
CA ILE A 167 -10.48 -3.59 -7.95
C ILE A 167 -11.99 -3.34 -7.85
N LYS A 168 -12.42 -2.13 -7.47
CA LYS A 168 -13.85 -1.77 -7.44
C LYS A 168 -14.49 -1.87 -8.83
N GLY A 169 -13.81 -1.36 -9.86
CA GLY A 169 -14.26 -1.44 -11.25
C GLY A 169 -14.44 -2.87 -11.74
N ILE A 170 -13.43 -3.74 -11.52
CA ILE A 170 -13.49 -5.15 -11.91
C ILE A 170 -14.63 -5.89 -11.21
N LYS A 171 -14.84 -5.64 -9.91
CA LYS A 171 -15.94 -6.25 -9.15
C LYS A 171 -17.30 -5.81 -9.70
N LYS A 172 -17.47 -4.52 -9.97
CA LYS A 172 -18.72 -3.97 -10.55
C LYS A 172 -19.00 -4.59 -11.91
N TYR A 173 -17.99 -4.69 -12.77
CA TYR A 173 -18.13 -5.31 -14.08
C TYR A 173 -18.52 -6.80 -14.01
N LYS A 174 -17.87 -7.57 -13.12
CA LYS A 174 -18.21 -8.99 -12.90
C LYS A 174 -19.65 -9.17 -12.41
N PHE A 175 -20.09 -8.34 -11.47
CA PHE A 175 -21.46 -8.37 -10.95
C PHE A 175 -22.47 -8.08 -12.05
N TYR A 176 -22.27 -7.00 -12.82
CA TYR A 176 -23.14 -6.66 -13.95
C TYR A 176 -23.22 -7.78 -15.00
N LYS A 177 -22.09 -8.43 -15.30
CA LYS A 177 -22.06 -9.58 -16.23
C LYS A 177 -22.82 -10.80 -15.69
N GLN A 178 -22.77 -11.05 -14.38
CA GLN A 178 -23.52 -12.13 -13.73
C GLN A 178 -25.02 -11.85 -13.71
N GLU A 179 -25.41 -10.62 -13.39
CA GLU A 179 -26.81 -10.17 -13.38
C GLU A 179 -27.45 -10.31 -14.76
N LYS A 180 -26.76 -9.87 -15.82
CA LYS A 180 -27.23 -10.06 -17.21
C LYS A 180 -27.42 -11.54 -17.58
N LYS A 181 -26.51 -12.42 -17.16
CA LYS A 181 -26.63 -13.85 -17.40
C LYS A 181 -27.82 -14.45 -16.64
N ALA A 182 -28.03 -14.05 -15.40
CA ALA A 182 -29.18 -14.50 -14.60
C ALA A 182 -30.50 -14.05 -15.22
N GLN A 183 -30.61 -12.79 -15.66
CA GLN A 183 -31.79 -12.28 -16.35
C GLN A 183 -32.10 -13.04 -17.64
N ALA A 184 -31.08 -13.36 -18.45
CA ALA A 184 -31.26 -14.14 -19.68
C ALA A 184 -31.74 -15.58 -19.42
N ILE A 185 -31.28 -16.21 -18.34
CA ILE A 185 -31.73 -17.55 -17.93
C ILE A 185 -33.19 -17.49 -17.47
N ILE A 186 -33.55 -16.49 -16.67
CA ILE A 186 -34.93 -16.31 -16.19
C ILE A 186 -35.88 -16.04 -17.37
N SER A 187 -35.50 -15.17 -18.31
CA SER A 187 -36.34 -14.92 -19.49
C SER A 187 -36.50 -16.16 -20.36
N ALA A 188 -35.44 -16.95 -20.58
CA ALA A 188 -35.54 -18.18 -21.35
C ALA A 188 -36.41 -19.26 -20.65
N ALA A 189 -36.33 -19.35 -19.32
CA ALA A 189 -37.16 -20.26 -18.54
C ALA A 189 -38.65 -19.87 -18.60
N ASN A 190 -38.96 -18.57 -18.56
CA ASN A 190 -40.34 -18.08 -18.68
C ASN A 190 -40.92 -18.39 -20.07
N ILE A 191 -40.15 -18.18 -21.15
CA ILE A 191 -40.59 -18.50 -22.52
C ILE A 191 -40.91 -19.99 -22.66
N LYS A 192 -40.03 -20.87 -22.17
CA LYS A 192 -40.26 -22.32 -22.25
C LYS A 192 -41.52 -22.76 -21.49
N LYS A 193 -41.81 -22.11 -20.36
CA LYS A 193 -43.02 -22.39 -19.58
C LYS A 193 -44.29 -21.95 -20.32
N GLU A 194 -44.26 -20.80 -20.98
CA GLU A 194 -45.37 -20.32 -21.82
C GLU A 194 -45.59 -21.21 -23.06
N GLU A 195 -44.55 -21.83 -23.61
CA GLU A 195 -44.68 -22.83 -24.69
C GLU A 195 -45.32 -24.13 -24.19
N GLU A 196 -44.87 -24.66 -23.04
CA GLU A 196 -45.44 -25.87 -22.42
C GLU A 196 -46.92 -25.67 -22.03
N ASP A 197 -47.29 -24.51 -21.46
CA ASP A 197 -48.67 -24.20 -21.07
C ASP A 197 -49.61 -24.02 -22.30
N ASN A 198 -49.08 -23.64 -23.47
CA ASN A 198 -49.88 -23.48 -24.71
C ASN A 198 -50.07 -24.78 -25.50
N ASP A 199 -49.14 -25.73 -25.43
CA ASP A 199 -49.25 -27.03 -26.11
C ASP A 199 -50.21 -28.02 -25.38
N GLU A 200 -50.61 -27.72 -24.12
CA GLU A 200 -51.58 -28.51 -23.35
C GLU A 200 -53.06 -28.08 -23.54
N CYS A 201 -53.36 -27.10 -24.41
CA CYS A 201 -54.71 -26.64 -24.77
C CYS A 201 -55.16 -27.13 -26.15
#